data_AF-A0A9X0CCZ4-F1
#
_entry.id   AF-A0A9X0CCZ4-F1
#
_cell.length_a   1.000
_cell.length_b   1.000
_cell.length_c   1.000
_cell.angle_alpha   90.00
_cell.angle_beta   90.00
_cell.angle_gamma   90.00
#
_symmetry.space_group_name_H-M   'P 1'
#
loop_
_entity.id
_entity.type
_entity.pdbx_description
1 polymer ?
#
loop_
_entity_poly.entity_id
_entity_poly.type
_entity_poly.pdbx_seq_one_letter_code
_entity_poly.pdbx_strand_id
1 'polypeptide(L)'
;MAKTTLVAMVILLALNENYIECMTIDCTSVTYDTINLDVFVAQCQPAAWADFFAKEEVQTDVKEISVVMAKSKQKNFEPAMPLMFRALEMVAPNQVKVVIIGQDPTPQAGKATGLAFSVDNPKTVGTVLNVLLEAALEGWPVNINNGNLESWANQGVLLLKHGIHMSTK
;
A
#
# COMPACT_ATOMS: atom_id res chain seq x y z
N MET A 1 -56.99 8.32 -6.54
CA MET A 1 -56.33 8.11 -5.24
C MET A 1 -55.02 7.32 -5.30
N ALA A 2 -54.59 6.78 -6.45
CA ALA A 2 -53.37 5.94 -6.52
C ALA A 2 -52.06 6.69 -6.88
N LYS A 3 -52.12 7.95 -7.33
CA LYS A 3 -50.92 8.71 -7.74
C LYS A 3 -50.13 9.30 -6.56
N THR A 4 -50.77 9.58 -5.42
CA THR A 4 -50.11 10.16 -4.24
C THR A 4 -49.30 9.11 -3.46
N THR A 5 -49.74 7.85 -3.45
CA THR A 5 -49.05 6.74 -2.78
C THR A 5 -47.74 6.37 -3.49
N LEU A 6 -47.69 6.46 -4.82
CA LEU A 6 -46.48 6.15 -5.59
C LEU A 6 -45.37 7.17 -5.33
N VAL A 7 -45.71 8.46 -5.24
CA VAL A 7 -44.75 9.54 -4.94
C VAL A 7 -44.22 9.40 -3.51
N ALA A 8 -45.07 9.06 -2.54
CA ALA A 8 -44.64 8.78 -1.17
C ALA A 8 -43.71 7.54 -1.10
N MET A 9 -43.95 6.52 -1.92
CA MET A 9 -43.13 5.30 -1.96
C MET A 9 -41.77 5.52 -2.64
N VAL A 10 -41.71 6.38 -3.67
CA VAL A 10 -40.45 6.79 -4.31
C VAL A 10 -39.64 7.71 -3.38
N ILE A 11 -40.29 8.59 -2.61
CA ILE A 11 -39.62 9.41 -1.59
C ILE A 11 -39.15 8.54 -0.41
N LEU A 12 -39.92 7.53 0.01
CA LEU A 12 -39.47 6.58 1.04
C LEU A 12 -38.31 5.70 0.57
N LEU A 13 -38.22 5.36 -0.72
CA LEU A 13 -37.05 4.68 -1.29
C LEU A 13 -35.83 5.61 -1.42
N ALA A 14 -36.03 6.90 -1.70
CA ALA A 14 -34.97 7.91 -1.74
C ALA A 14 -34.51 8.36 -0.33
N LEU A 15 -35.35 8.22 0.69
CA LEU A 15 -35.00 8.41 2.10
C LEU A 15 -34.53 7.11 2.78
N ASN A 16 -34.56 6.00 2.04
CA ASN A 16 -33.89 4.76 2.40
C ASN A 16 -32.58 4.65 1.60
N GLU A 17 -31.84 5.77 1.54
CA GLU A 17 -30.39 5.69 1.53
C GLU A 17 -30.05 4.88 2.77
N ASN A 18 -29.81 3.58 2.54
CA ASN A 18 -29.19 2.72 3.52
C ASN A 18 -28.02 3.52 4.06
N TYR A 19 -28.17 3.88 5.33
CA TYR A 19 -27.16 4.25 6.29
C TYR A 19 -26.08 3.15 6.26
N ILE A 20 -25.29 3.13 5.19
CA ILE A 20 -23.89 2.80 5.31
C ILE A 20 -23.37 4.06 5.99
N GLU A 21 -23.37 4.07 7.33
CA GLU A 21 -22.23 4.68 7.99
C GLU A 21 -21.04 4.12 7.22
N CYS A 22 -20.42 4.94 6.38
CA CYS A 22 -19.12 4.63 5.83
C CYS A 22 -18.25 4.46 7.06
N MET A 23 -18.20 3.23 7.56
CA MET A 23 -17.48 2.88 8.77
C MET A 23 -16.05 3.27 8.45
N THR A 24 -15.61 4.39 9.01
CA THR A 24 -14.31 4.96 8.70
C THR A 24 -13.29 3.94 9.18
N ILE A 25 -12.54 3.38 8.23
CA ILE A 25 -11.55 2.37 8.55
C ILE A 25 -10.34 3.05 9.17
N ASP A 26 -9.85 2.51 10.28
CA ASP A 26 -8.53 2.88 10.80
C ASP A 26 -7.43 2.21 9.97
N CYS A 27 -6.89 2.96 9.01
CA CYS A 27 -5.84 2.51 8.10
C CYS A 27 -4.56 2.04 8.80
N THR A 28 -4.39 2.32 10.10
CA THR A 28 -3.21 1.91 10.87
C THR A 28 -3.32 0.53 11.51
N SER A 29 -4.53 -0.02 11.66
CA SER A 29 -4.77 -1.27 12.38
C SER A 29 -5.41 -2.38 11.54
N VAL A 30 -5.78 -2.10 10.30
CA VAL A 30 -6.37 -3.09 9.39
C VAL A 30 -5.39 -4.14 8.89
N THR A 31 -5.93 -5.32 8.63
CA THR A 31 -5.21 -6.48 8.12
C THR A 31 -5.93 -7.12 6.93
N TYR A 32 -5.21 -7.96 6.19
CA TYR A 32 -5.72 -8.77 5.08
C TYR A 32 -6.83 -9.76 5.45
N ASP A 33 -7.06 -9.99 6.74
CA ASP A 33 -8.17 -10.80 7.27
C ASP A 33 -9.43 -9.96 7.54
N THR A 34 -9.26 -8.66 7.79
CA THR A 34 -10.35 -7.77 8.23
C THR A 34 -11.08 -7.10 7.09
N ILE A 35 -10.38 -6.73 6.02
CA ILE A 35 -10.93 -5.99 4.88
C ILE A 35 -10.32 -6.45 3.56
N ASN A 36 -11.03 -6.20 2.47
CA ASN A 36 -10.53 -6.44 1.12
C ASN A 36 -9.64 -5.28 0.63
N LEU A 37 -8.75 -5.57 -0.32
CA LEU A 37 -7.79 -4.59 -0.85
C LEU A 37 -8.49 -3.39 -1.47
N ASP A 38 -9.55 -3.59 -2.25
CA ASP A 38 -10.30 -2.52 -2.92
C ASP A 38 -10.93 -1.55 -1.91
N VAL A 39 -11.46 -2.06 -0.80
CA VAL A 39 -11.98 -1.24 0.30
C VAL A 39 -10.85 -0.45 0.96
N PHE A 40 -9.70 -1.08 1.18
CA PHE A 40 -8.51 -0.42 1.73
C PHE A 40 -8.03 0.72 0.82
N VAL A 41 -7.84 0.47 -0.48
CA VAL A 41 -7.38 1.51 -1.42
C VAL A 41 -8.37 2.67 -1.46
N ALA A 42 -9.67 2.40 -1.49
CA ALA A 42 -10.69 3.45 -1.55
C ALA A 42 -10.65 4.42 -0.35
N GLN A 43 -10.25 3.97 0.84
CA GLN A 43 -10.26 4.77 2.07
C GLN A 43 -8.86 5.21 2.55
N CYS A 44 -7.83 4.44 2.22
CA CYS A 44 -6.49 4.56 2.81
C CYS A 44 -5.40 4.90 1.78
N GLN A 45 -5.76 5.17 0.52
CA GLN A 45 -4.79 5.65 -0.46
C GLN A 45 -4.17 7.00 -0.03
N PRO A 46 -2.88 7.25 -0.32
CA PRO A 46 -2.25 8.52 -0.02
C PRO A 46 -2.91 9.68 -0.77
N ALA A 47 -3.31 10.73 -0.04
CA ALA A 47 -4.02 11.88 -0.62
C ALA A 47 -3.23 12.57 -1.75
N ALA A 48 -1.91 12.67 -1.63
CA ALA A 48 -1.05 13.25 -2.66
C ALA A 48 -1.06 12.47 -3.99
N TRP A 49 -1.47 11.20 -3.96
CA TRP A 49 -1.56 10.31 -5.12
C TRP A 49 -3.00 10.05 -5.57
N ALA A 50 -4.00 10.79 -5.05
CA ALA A 50 -5.41 10.55 -5.34
C ALA A 50 -5.72 10.53 -6.85
N ASP A 51 -5.12 11.42 -7.65
CA ASP A 51 -5.32 11.46 -9.09
C ASP A 51 -4.84 10.18 -9.80
N PHE A 52 -3.81 9.53 -9.28
CA PHE A 52 -3.33 8.25 -9.81
C PHE A 52 -4.37 7.15 -9.57
N PHE A 53 -4.88 7.04 -8.35
CA PHE A 53 -5.86 6.01 -7.99
C PHE A 53 -7.27 6.31 -8.52
N ALA A 54 -7.57 7.55 -8.90
CA ALA A 54 -8.82 7.91 -9.56
C ALA A 54 -8.92 7.37 -11.00
N LYS A 55 -7.81 6.93 -11.61
CA LYS A 55 -7.81 6.39 -12.98
C LYS A 55 -8.61 5.08 -13.05
N GLU A 56 -9.44 4.94 -14.08
CA GLU A 56 -10.30 3.77 -14.30
C GLU A 56 -9.48 2.47 -14.41
N GLU A 57 -8.35 2.51 -15.10
CA GLU A 57 -7.41 1.38 -15.22
C GLU A 57 -6.92 0.92 -13.83
N VAL A 58 -6.47 1.86 -12.99
CA VAL A 58 -5.98 1.56 -11.64
C VAL A 58 -7.09 0.99 -10.75
N GLN A 59 -8.32 1.53 -10.85
CA GLN A 59 -9.46 0.98 -10.11
C GLN A 59 -9.83 -0.44 -10.56
N THR A 60 -9.68 -0.72 -11.85
CA THR A 60 -9.92 -2.05 -12.43
C THR A 60 -8.88 -3.03 -11.91
N ASP A 61 -7.60 -2.68 -12.00
CA ASP A 61 -6.49 -3.50 -11.49
C ASP A 61 -6.65 -3.81 -10.00
N VAL A 62 -6.96 -2.79 -9.18
CA VAL A 62 -7.16 -2.97 -7.73
C VAL A 62 -8.29 -3.94 -7.43
N LYS A 63 -9.41 -3.88 -8.18
CA LYS A 63 -10.52 -4.83 -8.02
C LYS A 63 -10.11 -6.24 -8.40
N GLU A 64 -9.41 -6.42 -9.51
CA GLU A 64 -8.94 -7.74 -9.95
C GLU A 64 -7.96 -8.35 -8.95
N ILE A 65 -6.99 -7.58 -8.46
CA ILE A 65 -6.05 -8.01 -7.42
C ILE A 65 -6.81 -8.36 -6.14
N SER A 66 -7.77 -7.53 -5.72
CA SER A 66 -8.59 -7.79 -4.54
C SER A 66 -9.32 -9.13 -4.63
N VAL A 67 -9.93 -9.44 -5.79
CA VAL A 67 -10.61 -10.72 -6.04
C VAL A 67 -9.63 -11.90 -5.99
N VAL A 68 -8.43 -11.76 -6.55
CA VAL A 68 -7.40 -12.81 -6.48
C VAL A 68 -6.95 -13.04 -5.05
N MET A 69 -6.67 -11.97 -4.29
CA MET A 69 -6.26 -12.05 -2.89
C MET A 69 -7.37 -12.64 -2.01
N ALA A 70 -8.64 -12.30 -2.27
CA ALA A 70 -9.80 -12.82 -1.56
C ALA A 70 -9.88 -14.35 -1.63
N LYS A 71 -9.53 -14.94 -2.79
CA LYS A 71 -9.52 -16.40 -3.02
C LYS A 71 -8.40 -17.14 -2.28
N SER A 72 -7.36 -16.45 -1.81
CA SER A 72 -6.29 -17.09 -1.04
C SER A 72 -6.80 -17.60 0.31
N LYS A 73 -6.51 -18.87 0.62
CA LYS A 73 -6.82 -19.48 1.92
C LYS A 73 -5.95 -18.92 3.06
N GLN A 74 -4.76 -18.42 2.74
CA GLN A 74 -3.84 -17.80 3.69
C GLN A 74 -3.74 -16.30 3.39
N LYS A 75 -3.79 -15.47 4.44
CA LYS A 75 -3.73 -14.00 4.35
C LYS A 75 -2.39 -13.43 4.82
N ASN A 76 -1.34 -14.23 4.75
CA ASN A 76 0.05 -13.88 5.08
C ASN A 76 0.72 -13.03 3.98
N PHE A 77 0.04 -11.97 3.55
CA PHE A 77 0.57 -11.03 2.57
C PHE A 77 1.49 -10.01 3.23
N GLU A 78 2.53 -9.62 2.49
CA GLU A 78 3.53 -8.62 2.90
C GLU A 78 3.65 -7.50 1.85
N PRO A 79 3.86 -6.24 2.27
CA PRO A 79 3.93 -5.79 3.67
C PRO A 79 2.57 -5.81 4.37
N ALA A 80 2.53 -5.61 5.69
CA ALA A 80 1.28 -5.33 6.39
C ALA A 80 0.50 -4.19 5.69
N MET A 81 -0.83 -4.27 5.65
CA MET A 81 -1.67 -3.27 4.96
C MET A 81 -1.31 -1.82 5.27
N PRO A 82 -1.10 -1.41 6.54
CA PRO A 82 -0.75 -0.02 6.86
C PRO A 82 0.57 0.46 6.24
N LEU A 83 1.43 -0.46 5.84
CA LEU A 83 2.73 -0.17 5.22
C LEU A 83 2.68 -0.33 3.68
N MET A 84 1.54 -0.70 3.10
CA MET A 84 1.40 -0.97 1.67
C MET A 84 1.77 0.24 0.81
N PHE A 85 1.33 1.43 1.22
CA PHE A 85 1.59 2.68 0.50
C PHE A 85 2.71 3.51 1.10
N ARG A 86 3.50 2.97 2.03
CA ARG A 86 4.52 3.72 2.76
C ARG A 86 5.45 4.53 1.86
N ALA A 87 5.91 3.96 0.73
CA ALA A 87 6.75 4.69 -0.24
C ALA A 87 6.05 5.91 -0.85
N LEU A 88 4.75 5.78 -1.19
CA LEU A 88 3.92 6.83 -1.77
C LEU A 88 3.51 7.88 -0.73
N GLU A 89 3.33 7.49 0.53
CA GLU A 89 3.08 8.40 1.66
C GLU A 89 4.29 9.28 1.96
N MET A 90 5.49 8.72 1.85
CA MET A 90 6.73 9.44 2.12
C MET A 90 7.16 10.39 0.99
N VAL A 91 6.75 10.09 -0.25
CA VAL A 91 7.18 10.86 -1.43
C VAL A 91 5.96 11.20 -2.29
N ALA A 92 5.51 12.45 -2.22
CA ALA A 92 4.46 12.95 -3.09
C ALA A 92 4.92 12.98 -4.56
N PRO A 93 4.00 12.93 -5.56
CA PRO A 93 4.38 12.86 -6.98
C PRO A 93 5.34 13.98 -7.42
N ASN A 94 5.14 15.19 -6.92
CA ASN A 94 5.95 16.37 -7.24
C ASN A 94 7.29 16.45 -6.49
N GLN A 95 7.53 15.55 -5.52
CA GLN A 95 8.77 15.46 -4.75
C GLN A 95 9.70 14.35 -5.28
N VAL A 96 9.20 13.50 -6.17
CA VAL A 96 9.98 12.41 -6.76
C VAL A 96 11.14 12.98 -7.59
N LYS A 97 12.36 12.58 -7.23
CA LYS A 97 13.60 12.89 -7.97
C LYS A 97 14.21 11.65 -8.60
N VAL A 98 14.11 10.52 -7.90
CA VAL A 98 14.66 9.22 -8.32
C VAL A 98 13.63 8.15 -8.00
N VAL A 99 13.46 7.18 -8.89
CA VAL A 99 12.64 5.99 -8.66
C VAL A 99 13.55 4.78 -8.63
N ILE A 100 13.48 4.00 -7.55
CA ILE A 100 14.18 2.74 -7.38
C ILE A 100 13.13 1.64 -7.24
N ILE A 101 13.21 0.62 -8.09
CA ILE A 101 12.26 -0.50 -8.10
C ILE A 101 12.98 -1.76 -7.60
N GLY A 102 12.54 -2.28 -6.46
CA GLY A 102 13.01 -3.54 -5.91
C GLY A 102 12.22 -4.73 -6.45
N GLN A 103 12.92 -5.79 -6.88
CA GLN A 103 12.32 -7.04 -7.37
C GLN A 103 12.16 -8.11 -6.29
N ASP A 104 13.01 -8.11 -5.26
CA ASP A 104 13.14 -9.24 -4.34
C ASP A 104 12.06 -9.26 -3.24
N PRO A 105 11.51 -10.45 -2.91
CA PRO A 105 10.72 -10.61 -1.69
C PRO A 105 11.61 -10.36 -0.48
N THR A 106 11.04 -9.68 0.52
CA THR A 106 11.70 -9.51 1.82
C THR A 106 11.84 -10.91 2.43
N PRO A 107 13.06 -11.45 2.66
CA PRO A 107 13.22 -12.86 3.00
C PRO A 107 12.64 -13.25 4.36
N GLN A 108 12.32 -12.27 5.21
CA GLN A 108 11.86 -12.49 6.58
C GLN A 108 10.40 -12.09 6.72
N ALA A 109 9.59 -13.07 7.13
CA ALA A 109 8.20 -12.88 7.52
C ALA A 109 8.05 -11.74 8.54
N GLY A 110 7.08 -10.84 8.34
CA GLY A 110 6.79 -9.74 9.26
C GLY A 110 7.83 -8.61 9.28
N LYS A 111 8.78 -8.60 8.35
CA LYS A 111 9.87 -7.61 8.31
C LYS A 111 9.78 -6.63 7.13
N ALA A 112 8.73 -6.70 6.34
CA ALA A 112 8.55 -5.77 5.23
C ALA A 112 8.15 -4.38 5.75
N THR A 113 8.99 -3.39 5.48
CA THR A 113 8.84 -1.99 5.93
C THR A 113 7.98 -1.13 5.01
N GLY A 114 7.50 -1.67 3.88
CA GLY A 114 6.81 -0.90 2.84
C GLY A 114 7.73 -0.10 1.90
N LEU A 115 9.05 -0.10 2.14
CA LEU A 115 10.05 0.54 1.29
C LEU A 115 10.95 -0.52 0.62
N ALA A 116 11.25 -0.35 -0.66
CA ALA A 116 12.21 -1.21 -1.35
C ALA A 116 13.60 -1.09 -0.70
N PHE A 117 14.30 -2.22 -0.59
CA PHE A 117 15.62 -2.37 0.03
C PHE A 117 15.75 -1.95 1.51
N SER A 118 14.68 -1.46 2.16
CA SER A 118 14.72 -1.02 3.56
C SER A 118 14.46 -2.19 4.51
N VAL A 119 15.41 -2.46 5.42
CA VAL A 119 15.34 -3.54 6.42
C VAL A 119 16.05 -3.14 7.72
N ASP A 120 15.65 -3.72 8.86
CA ASP A 120 16.30 -3.46 10.16
C ASP A 120 17.80 -3.81 10.13
N ASN A 121 18.13 -5.02 9.66
CA ASN A 121 19.49 -5.55 9.62
C ASN A 121 19.89 -5.99 8.19
N PRO A 122 20.62 -5.14 7.44
CA PRO A 122 20.93 -5.39 6.03
C PRO A 122 21.86 -6.60 5.85
N LYS A 123 22.63 -6.98 6.89
CA LYS A 123 23.49 -8.16 6.85
C LYS A 123 22.72 -9.48 6.71
N THR A 124 21.41 -9.46 6.96
CA THR A 124 20.54 -10.64 6.79
C THR A 124 19.97 -10.78 5.38
N VAL A 125 20.16 -9.78 4.51
CA VAL A 125 19.63 -9.74 3.15
C VAL A 125 20.75 -9.31 2.19
N GLY A 126 21.37 -10.27 1.51
CA GLY A 126 22.54 -10.03 0.66
C GLY A 126 22.36 -8.94 -0.38
N THR A 127 21.21 -8.89 -1.08
CA THR A 127 20.92 -7.84 -2.06
C THR A 127 20.93 -6.45 -1.44
N VAL A 128 20.31 -6.27 -0.27
CA VAL A 128 20.29 -4.97 0.43
C VAL A 128 21.69 -4.57 0.86
N LEU A 129 22.44 -5.50 1.45
CA LEU A 129 23.82 -5.24 1.84
C LEU A 129 24.65 -4.77 0.64
N ASN A 130 24.51 -5.43 -0.51
CA ASN A 130 25.23 -5.06 -1.73
C ASN A 130 24.87 -3.65 -2.20
N VAL A 131 23.58 -3.28 -2.21
CA VAL A 131 23.13 -1.92 -2.58
C VAL A 131 23.73 -0.87 -1.64
N LEU A 132 23.75 -1.14 -0.33
CA LEU A 132 24.36 -0.22 0.64
C LEU A 132 25.87 -0.12 0.45
N LEU A 133 26.56 -1.24 0.23
CA LEU A 133 28.00 -1.24 -0.01
C LEU A 133 28.36 -0.48 -1.28
N GLU A 134 27.61 -0.65 -2.37
CA GLU A 134 27.81 0.08 -3.62
C GLU A 134 27.61 1.58 -3.41
N ALA A 135 26.53 1.98 -2.74
CA ALA A 135 26.30 3.37 -2.39
C ALA A 135 27.44 3.95 -1.53
N ALA A 136 27.99 3.16 -0.59
CA ALA A 136 29.14 3.57 0.22
C ALA A 136 30.40 3.79 -0.63
N LEU A 137 30.66 2.91 -1.60
CA LEU A 137 31.79 3.02 -2.52
C LEU A 137 31.70 4.26 -3.41
N GLU A 138 30.48 4.64 -3.79
CA GLU A 138 30.17 5.88 -4.51
C GLU A 138 30.18 7.14 -3.62
N GLY A 139 30.55 6.99 -2.34
CA GLY A 139 30.70 8.11 -1.39
C GLY A 139 29.40 8.58 -0.72
N TRP A 140 28.31 7.82 -0.85
CA TRP A 140 27.06 8.14 -0.17
C TRP A 140 27.10 7.69 1.29
N PRO A 141 26.62 8.53 2.23
CA PRO A 141 26.54 8.13 3.63
C PRO A 141 25.49 7.04 3.81
N VAL A 142 25.93 5.85 4.20
CA VAL A 142 25.07 4.70 4.50
C VAL A 142 25.44 4.07 5.84
N ASN A 143 24.47 3.41 6.48
CA ASN A 143 24.70 2.67 7.72
C ASN A 143 24.55 1.16 7.47
N ILE A 144 25.66 0.42 7.38
CA ILE A 144 25.63 -1.04 7.18
C ILE A 144 25.12 -1.83 8.41
N ASN A 145 24.84 -1.17 9.52
CA ASN A 145 24.22 -1.76 10.71
C ASN A 145 22.73 -1.38 10.85
N ASN A 146 22.22 -0.48 10.00
CA ASN A 146 20.82 -0.10 9.95
C ASN A 146 20.42 0.16 8.48
N GLY A 147 19.70 -0.79 7.89
CA GLY A 147 19.26 -0.72 6.50
C GLY A 147 17.99 0.09 6.30
N ASN A 148 17.57 0.93 7.26
CA ASN A 148 16.44 1.82 7.10
C ASN A 148 16.76 2.92 6.06
N LEU A 149 16.02 2.92 4.95
CA LEU A 149 16.17 3.87 3.85
C LEU A 149 15.19 5.05 3.88
N GLU A 150 14.51 5.30 5.01
CA GLU A 150 13.63 6.47 5.16
C GLU A 150 14.35 7.80 4.88
N SER A 151 15.65 7.88 5.19
CA SER A 151 16.47 9.07 4.89
C SER A 151 16.58 9.37 3.40
N TRP A 152 16.55 8.35 2.53
CA TRP A 152 16.55 8.51 1.08
C TRP A 152 15.17 8.92 0.59
N ALA A 153 14.12 8.31 1.13
CA ALA A 153 12.73 8.68 0.82
C ALA A 153 12.47 10.17 1.15
N ASN A 154 12.91 10.65 2.31
CA ASN A 154 12.81 12.06 2.70
C ASN A 154 13.53 13.04 1.74
N GLN A 155 14.44 12.55 0.90
CA GLN A 155 15.15 13.36 -0.10
C GLN A 155 14.53 13.31 -1.50
N GLY A 156 13.43 12.56 -1.68
CA GLY A 156 12.71 12.39 -2.95
C GLY A 156 13.03 11.10 -3.69
N VAL A 157 13.65 10.11 -3.03
CA VAL A 157 13.88 8.78 -3.61
C VAL A 157 12.66 7.90 -3.38
N LEU A 158 11.90 7.62 -4.44
CA LEU A 158 10.72 6.76 -4.38
C LEU A 158 11.15 5.28 -4.45
N LEU A 159 11.05 4.57 -3.33
CA LEU A 159 11.51 3.18 -3.14
C LEU A 159 10.36 2.18 -3.33
N LEU A 160 10.01 1.87 -4.57
CA LEU A 160 8.86 0.99 -4.91
C LEU A 160 9.24 -0.48 -4.90
N LYS A 161 8.36 -1.31 -4.36
CA LYS A 161 8.42 -2.77 -4.54
C LYS A 161 7.57 -3.18 -5.75
N HIS A 162 7.96 -4.27 -6.41
CA HIS A 162 7.25 -4.77 -7.58
C HIS A 162 5.84 -5.31 -7.28
N GLY A 163 5.54 -5.72 -6.04
CA GLY A 163 4.19 -6.15 -5.66
C GLY A 163 4.06 -6.68 -4.25
N ILE A 164 2.82 -7.07 -3.91
CA ILE A 164 2.47 -7.78 -2.68
C ILE A 164 2.83 -9.26 -2.85
N HIS A 165 3.49 -9.85 -1.87
CA HIS A 165 3.88 -11.27 -1.91
C HIS A 165 3.38 -12.00 -0.66
N MET A 166 3.26 -13.33 -0.76
CA MET A 166 2.98 -14.17 0.40
C MET A 166 4.29 -14.46 1.14
N SER A 167 4.31 -14.29 2.46
CA SER A 167 5.44 -14.70 3.28
C SER A 167 5.51 -16.23 3.36
N THR A 168 6.63 -16.82 2.94
CA THR A 168 6.90 -18.24 3.23
C THR A 168 7.30 -18.40 4.70
N LYS A 169 6.69 -19.35 5.40
CA LYS A 169 7.11 -19.77 6.74
C LYS A 169 8.43 -20.52 6.69
#